data_AF-A0A7S2HLZ0-F1
#
_entry.id   AF-A0A7S2HLZ0-F1
#
_cell.length_a   1.000
_cell.length_b   1.000
_cell.length_c   1.000
_cell.angle_alpha   90.00
_cell.angle_beta   90.00
_cell.angle_gamma   90.00
#
_symmetry.space_group_name_H-M   'P 1'
#
loop_
_entity.id
_entity.type
_entity.pdbx_description
1 polymer ?
#
loop_
_entity_poly.entity_id
_entity_poly.type
_entity_poly.pdbx_seq_one_letter_code
_entity_poly.pdbx_strand_id
1 'polypeptide(L)'
;EIMKIHPDEALDVYSEAGRLLDVYDRDHRVAAKTGGAGMGGGLSGNAFAASLPDRRLLELRAAVQCMAKRASRVTLGICAEDTTAGVGGLKDWVTALSLPRGSLHGMDVDGVPIEIPGHIYIKYNSGTRTFADIRANGGIAWKPGDAFLSGYDGDFEGVGFSPWLPTDDEDALRLCAYLPLGMFNG
;
A
#
# COMPACT_ATOMS: atom_id res chain seq x y z
N GLU A 1 15.32 -1.68 -31.33
CA GLU A 1 15.65 -0.25 -31.12
C GLU A 1 15.25 0.09 -29.69
N ILE A 2 16.22 0.29 -28.80
CA ILE A 2 15.94 0.56 -27.38
C ILE A 2 15.55 2.03 -27.27
N MET A 3 14.27 2.29 -27.00
CA MET A 3 13.75 3.64 -26.79
C MET A 3 14.47 4.25 -25.58
N LYS A 4 15.44 5.14 -25.84
CA LYS A 4 16.11 5.92 -24.81
C LYS A 4 15.14 6.99 -24.35
N ILE A 5 14.54 6.80 -23.18
CA ILE A 5 13.74 7.83 -22.52
C ILE A 5 14.71 8.95 -22.13
N HIS A 6 14.43 10.18 -22.59
CA HIS A 6 15.25 11.33 -22.25
C HIS A 6 15.10 11.66 -20.74
N PRO A 7 16.19 12.00 -20.03
CA PRO A 7 16.17 12.21 -18.58
C PRO A 7 15.20 13.32 -18.12
N ASP A 8 14.96 14.34 -18.96
CA ASP A 8 14.03 15.43 -18.67
C ASP A 8 12.55 15.00 -18.73
N GLU A 9 12.20 14.08 -19.63
CA GLU A 9 10.85 13.51 -19.73
C GLU A 9 10.56 12.53 -18.59
N ALA A 10 11.58 11.80 -18.13
CA ALA A 10 11.45 10.90 -16.98
C ALA A 10 11.14 11.67 -15.69
N LEU A 11 11.79 12.82 -15.47
CA LEU A 11 11.55 13.66 -14.29
C LEU A 11 10.10 14.19 -14.23
N ASP A 12 9.51 14.51 -15.39
CA ASP A 12 8.15 15.02 -15.53
C ASP A 12 7.10 13.94 -15.16
N VAL A 13 7.25 12.71 -15.66
CA VAL A 13 6.30 11.62 -15.41
C VAL A 13 6.24 11.21 -13.93
N TYR A 14 7.37 11.18 -13.22
CA TYR A 14 7.36 10.87 -11.78
C TYR A 14 6.81 12.01 -10.93
N SER A 15 7.08 13.25 -11.34
CA SER A 15 6.53 14.44 -10.67
C SER A 15 5.01 14.47 -10.77
N GLU A 16 4.46 14.16 -11.95
CA GLU A 16 3.02 14.09 -12.16
C GLU A 16 2.36 12.92 -11.41
N ALA A 17 2.96 11.71 -11.47
CA ALA A 17 2.48 10.57 -10.69
C ALA A 17 2.48 10.87 -9.18
N GLY A 18 3.55 11.52 -8.70
CA GLY A 18 3.62 12.04 -7.35
C GLY A 18 2.48 13.01 -7.08
N ARG A 19 2.31 14.05 -7.89
CA ARG A 19 1.25 15.04 -7.69
C ARG A 19 -0.15 14.43 -7.62
N LEU A 20 -0.45 13.43 -8.46
CA LEU A 20 -1.74 12.72 -8.45
C LEU A 20 -2.00 12.01 -7.11
N LEU A 21 -0.99 11.33 -6.57
CA LEU A 21 -1.09 10.65 -5.28
C LEU A 21 -1.18 11.64 -4.10
N ASP A 22 -0.55 12.80 -4.17
CA ASP A 22 -0.66 13.84 -3.14
C ASP A 22 -2.04 14.48 -3.12
N VAL A 23 -2.58 14.76 -4.31
CA VAL A 23 -3.96 15.27 -4.44
C VAL A 23 -4.94 14.26 -3.85
N TYR A 24 -4.80 12.98 -4.19
CA TYR A 24 -5.64 11.93 -3.61
C TYR A 24 -5.50 11.83 -2.09
N ASP A 25 -4.27 11.75 -1.56
CA ASP A 25 -4.04 11.65 -0.12
C ASP A 25 -4.67 12.83 0.64
N ARG A 26 -4.47 14.04 0.15
CA ARG A 26 -5.08 15.25 0.72
C ARG A 26 -6.60 15.17 0.69
N ASP A 27 -7.19 14.88 -0.46
CA ASP A 27 -8.65 14.91 -0.63
C ASP A 27 -9.32 13.80 0.18
N HIS A 28 -8.69 12.61 0.25
CA HIS A 28 -9.12 11.50 1.11
C HIS A 28 -9.06 11.89 2.60
N ARG A 29 -7.95 12.49 3.06
CA ARG A 29 -7.83 12.96 4.46
C ARG A 29 -8.84 14.05 4.79
N VAL A 30 -9.12 14.95 3.84
CA VAL A 30 -10.17 15.96 3.99
C VAL A 30 -11.51 15.26 4.16
N ALA A 31 -11.87 14.33 3.28
CA ALA A 31 -13.13 13.59 3.39
C ALA A 31 -13.27 12.83 4.72
N ALA A 32 -12.21 12.12 5.15
CA ALA A 32 -12.19 11.44 6.45
C ALA A 32 -12.42 12.42 7.61
N LYS A 33 -11.73 13.56 7.60
CA LYS A 33 -11.83 14.58 8.65
C LYS A 33 -13.15 15.32 8.67
N THR A 34 -13.70 15.70 7.51
CA THR A 34 -14.92 16.52 7.41
C THR A 34 -16.19 15.68 7.49
N GLY A 35 -16.17 14.46 6.97
CA GLY A 35 -17.29 13.52 7.10
C GLY A 35 -17.41 13.00 8.53
N GLY A 36 -16.28 12.70 9.18
CA GLY A 36 -16.21 12.33 10.59
C GLY A 36 -16.93 11.03 10.98
N ALA A 37 -17.53 10.32 10.01
CA ALA A 37 -18.15 9.02 10.25
C ALA A 37 -17.07 7.95 10.40
N GLY A 38 -17.22 7.12 11.42
CA GLY A 38 -16.28 6.06 11.74
C GLY A 38 -15.12 6.47 12.66
N MET A 39 -14.31 5.49 13.07
CA MET A 39 -13.13 5.67 13.90
C MET A 39 -12.06 6.47 13.15
N GLY A 40 -11.82 7.71 13.59
CA GLY A 40 -10.89 8.60 12.91
C GLY A 40 -11.33 9.01 11.50
N GLY A 41 -12.61 8.84 11.15
CA GLY A 41 -13.16 9.16 9.85
C GLY A 41 -13.05 8.04 8.80
N GLY A 42 -12.76 6.80 9.21
CA GLY A 42 -12.54 5.68 8.29
C GLY A 42 -13.69 5.44 7.32
N LEU A 43 -14.93 5.36 7.81
CA LEU A 43 -16.10 5.19 6.93
C LEU A 43 -16.26 6.33 5.93
N SER A 44 -15.93 7.57 6.31
CA SER A 44 -15.98 8.73 5.40
C SER A 44 -14.87 8.67 4.34
N GLY A 45 -13.68 8.23 4.72
CA GLY A 45 -12.57 7.97 3.80
C GLY A 45 -12.91 6.88 2.79
N ASN A 46 -13.47 5.76 3.26
CA ASN A 46 -13.89 4.64 2.42
C ASN A 46 -14.97 5.08 1.42
N ALA A 47 -15.97 5.84 1.88
CA ALA A 47 -17.01 6.38 1.00
C ALA A 47 -16.45 7.31 -0.08
N PHE A 48 -15.47 8.15 0.26
CA PHE A 48 -14.77 8.98 -0.72
C PHE A 48 -14.04 8.12 -1.75
N ALA A 49 -13.25 7.13 -1.31
CA ALA A 49 -12.51 6.24 -2.20
C ALA A 49 -13.46 5.47 -3.15
N ALA A 50 -14.59 5.00 -2.64
CA ALA A 50 -15.62 4.30 -3.42
C ALA A 50 -16.38 5.21 -4.40
N SER A 51 -16.43 6.52 -4.15
CA SER A 51 -17.11 7.50 -5.00
C SER A 51 -16.28 7.97 -6.21
N LEU A 52 -15.01 7.57 -6.29
CA LEU A 52 -14.14 7.98 -7.38
C LEU A 52 -14.63 7.45 -8.73
N PRO A 53 -14.66 8.29 -9.78
CA PRO A 53 -15.00 7.82 -11.12
C PRO A 53 -13.88 6.95 -11.70
N ASP A 54 -14.23 6.00 -12.58
CA ASP A 54 -13.30 5.04 -13.21
C ASP A 54 -12.04 5.70 -13.79
N ARG A 55 -12.19 6.85 -14.44
CA ARG A 55 -11.06 7.60 -14.99
C ARG A 55 -10.03 7.96 -13.91
N ARG A 56 -10.49 8.40 -12.73
CA ARG A 56 -9.59 8.76 -11.63
C ARG A 56 -8.93 7.51 -11.04
N LEU A 57 -9.65 6.38 -10.98
CA LEU A 57 -9.06 5.10 -10.58
C LEU A 57 -7.95 4.65 -11.53
N LEU A 58 -8.13 4.82 -12.86
CA LEU A 58 -7.09 4.52 -13.85
C LEU A 58 -5.87 5.43 -13.72
N GLU A 59 -6.07 6.73 -13.50
CA GLU A 59 -4.99 7.70 -13.27
C GLU A 59 -4.18 7.34 -12.01
N LEU A 60 -4.86 6.99 -10.91
CA LEU A 60 -4.21 6.55 -9.67
C LEU A 60 -3.47 5.23 -9.84
N ARG A 61 -4.08 4.25 -10.55
CA ARG A 61 -3.46 2.96 -10.87
C ARG A 61 -2.12 3.18 -11.59
N ALA A 62 -2.12 4.03 -12.63
CA ALA A 62 -0.92 4.37 -13.37
C ALA A 62 0.12 5.10 -12.52
N ALA A 63 -0.32 6.02 -11.66
CA ALA A 63 0.56 6.75 -10.74
C ALA A 63 1.25 5.81 -9.73
N VAL A 64 0.51 4.89 -9.10
CA VAL A 64 1.08 3.87 -8.18
C VAL A 64 2.11 3.01 -8.91
N GLN A 65 1.78 2.49 -10.09
CA GLN A 65 2.71 1.68 -10.88
C GLN A 65 3.97 2.45 -11.27
N CYS A 66 3.82 3.73 -11.63
CA CYS A 66 4.94 4.61 -11.94
C CYS A 66 5.87 4.79 -10.73
N MET A 67 5.31 5.14 -9.57
CA MET A 67 6.08 5.37 -8.36
C MET A 67 6.73 4.09 -7.83
N ALA A 68 6.04 2.95 -7.91
CA ALA A 68 6.60 1.65 -7.51
C ALA A 68 7.84 1.26 -8.34
N LYS A 69 7.87 1.57 -9.64
CA LYS A 69 9.05 1.30 -10.51
C LYS A 69 10.29 2.11 -10.14
N ARG A 70 10.11 3.29 -9.53
CA ARG A 70 11.21 4.16 -9.09
C ARG A 70 11.67 3.86 -7.67
N ALA A 71 10.80 3.25 -6.86
CA ALA A 71 11.07 3.02 -5.46
C ALA A 71 12.17 1.98 -5.26
N SER A 72 13.06 2.22 -4.29
CA SER A 72 14.00 1.20 -3.80
C SER A 72 13.30 0.15 -2.94
N ARG A 73 12.17 0.53 -2.33
CA ARG A 73 11.32 -0.32 -1.48
C ARG A 73 9.88 0.18 -1.52
N VAL A 74 8.92 -0.74 -1.44
CA VAL A 74 7.50 -0.45 -1.27
C VAL A 74 7.02 -1.14 0.01
N THR A 75 6.31 -0.41 0.85
CA THR A 75 5.52 -0.99 1.94
C THR A 75 4.05 -0.78 1.67
N LEU A 76 3.22 -1.79 1.97
CA LEU A 76 1.77 -1.72 1.88
C LEU A 76 1.17 -1.96 3.27
N GLY A 77 0.18 -1.17 3.63
CA GLY A 77 -0.74 -1.45 4.74
C GLY A 77 -2.13 -1.68 4.17
N ILE A 78 -2.64 -2.90 4.26
CA ILE A 78 -3.92 -3.29 3.67
C ILE A 78 -4.92 -3.47 4.80
N CYS A 79 -6.00 -2.69 4.81
CA CYS A 79 -7.15 -2.92 5.68
C CYS A 79 -8.28 -3.52 4.84
N ALA A 80 -8.91 -4.59 5.32
CA ALA A 80 -10.00 -5.26 4.62
C ALA A 80 -11.06 -5.78 5.60
N GLU A 81 -12.27 -6.03 5.10
CA GLU A 81 -13.40 -6.55 5.87
C GLU A 81 -13.15 -7.96 6.41
N ASP A 82 -12.35 -8.77 5.71
CA ASP A 82 -12.00 -10.12 6.12
C ASP A 82 -10.65 -10.59 5.53
N THR A 83 -10.21 -11.77 5.98
CA THR A 83 -8.99 -12.43 5.52
C THR A 83 -8.98 -12.72 4.01
N THR A 84 -10.13 -13.08 3.43
CA THR A 84 -10.22 -13.43 2.00
C THR A 84 -9.99 -12.20 1.13
N ALA A 85 -10.69 -11.10 1.42
CA ALA A 85 -10.56 -9.83 0.72
C ALA A 85 -9.14 -9.27 0.88
N GLY A 86 -8.59 -9.29 2.10
CA GLY A 86 -7.24 -8.80 2.36
C GLY A 86 -6.15 -9.59 1.63
N VAL A 87 -6.19 -10.92 1.65
CA VAL A 87 -5.21 -11.76 0.96
C VAL A 87 -5.37 -11.69 -0.56
N GLY A 88 -6.60 -11.58 -1.07
CA GLY A 88 -6.89 -11.30 -2.48
C GLY A 88 -6.23 -9.99 -2.92
N GLY A 89 -6.53 -8.90 -2.21
CA GLY A 89 -5.94 -7.59 -2.48
C GLY A 89 -4.42 -7.59 -2.39
N LEU A 90 -3.82 -8.29 -1.41
CA LEU A 90 -2.36 -8.45 -1.33
C LEU A 90 -1.80 -9.07 -2.61
N LYS A 91 -2.41 -10.16 -3.09
CA LYS A 91 -1.96 -10.86 -4.30
C LYS A 91 -2.05 -9.97 -5.54
N ASP A 92 -3.15 -9.24 -5.68
CA ASP A 92 -3.39 -8.38 -6.84
C ASP A 92 -2.40 -7.21 -6.87
N TRP A 93 -2.21 -6.54 -5.74
CA TRP A 93 -1.25 -5.44 -5.61
C TRP A 93 0.19 -5.89 -5.84
N VAL A 94 0.63 -6.97 -5.18
CA VAL A 94 1.99 -7.50 -5.34
C VAL A 94 2.24 -7.92 -6.80
N THR A 95 1.24 -8.52 -7.46
CA THR A 95 1.34 -8.94 -8.87
C THR A 95 1.38 -7.74 -9.81
N ALA A 96 0.45 -6.80 -9.69
CA ALA A 96 0.35 -5.65 -10.58
C ALA A 96 1.55 -4.70 -10.49
N LEU A 97 2.19 -4.63 -9.32
CA LEU A 97 3.39 -3.83 -9.07
C LEU A 97 4.69 -4.63 -9.30
N SER A 98 4.60 -5.90 -9.69
CA SER A 98 5.75 -6.80 -9.88
C SER A 98 6.68 -6.85 -8.65
N LEU A 99 6.10 -6.82 -7.46
CA LEU A 99 6.85 -6.83 -6.20
C LEU A 99 7.24 -8.27 -5.80
N PRO A 100 8.28 -8.44 -4.97
CA PRO A 100 8.66 -9.76 -4.46
C PRO A 100 7.53 -10.44 -3.70
N ARG A 101 7.40 -11.75 -3.88
CA ARG A 101 6.49 -12.59 -3.10
C ARG A 101 7.29 -13.26 -1.97
N GLY A 102 6.73 -13.24 -0.77
CA GLY A 102 7.29 -13.90 0.40
C GLY A 102 6.22 -14.65 1.20
N SER A 103 6.55 -14.96 2.44
CA SER A 103 5.65 -15.69 3.35
C SER A 103 4.62 -14.73 3.95
N LEU A 104 3.38 -15.20 4.10
CA LEU A 104 2.37 -14.51 4.89
C LEU A 104 2.36 -15.11 6.29
N HIS A 105 2.76 -14.30 7.27
CA HIS A 105 2.80 -14.65 8.68
C HIS A 105 1.50 -14.23 9.37
N GLY A 106 1.13 -14.91 10.46
CA GLY A 106 -0.06 -14.59 11.26
C GLY A 106 -1.33 -15.32 10.85
N MET A 107 -1.24 -16.30 9.93
CA MET A 107 -2.36 -17.15 9.54
C MET A 107 -2.39 -18.50 10.27
N ASP A 108 -1.31 -18.86 10.98
CA ASP A 108 -1.22 -20.09 11.75
C ASP A 108 -0.31 -19.93 12.98
N VAL A 109 -0.49 -20.81 13.95
CA VAL A 109 0.47 -21.07 15.04
C VAL A 109 0.80 -22.55 15.01
N ASP A 110 2.08 -22.86 14.81
CA ASP A 110 2.61 -24.23 14.71
C ASP A 110 1.88 -25.07 13.64
N GLY A 111 1.53 -24.46 12.50
CA GLY A 111 0.83 -25.12 11.40
C GLY A 111 -0.67 -25.32 11.63
N VAL A 112 -1.21 -24.83 12.76
CA VAL A 112 -2.65 -24.80 13.02
C VAL A 112 -3.22 -23.46 12.56
N PRO A 113 -4.12 -23.44 11.55
CA PRO A 113 -4.71 -22.20 11.08
C PRO A 113 -5.41 -21.43 12.20
N ILE A 114 -5.25 -20.11 12.21
CA ILE A 114 -5.98 -19.21 13.09
C ILE A 114 -7.10 -18.55 12.31
N GLU A 115 -8.32 -18.59 12.87
CA GLU A 115 -9.41 -17.76 12.40
C GLU A 115 -9.28 -16.36 13.00
N ILE A 116 -9.33 -15.34 12.15
CA ILE A 116 -9.29 -13.94 12.57
C ILE A 116 -10.65 -13.34 12.20
N PRO A 117 -11.56 -13.16 13.18
CA PRO A 117 -12.87 -12.63 12.92
C PRO A 117 -12.83 -11.13 12.66
N GLY A 118 -13.68 -10.65 11.76
CA GLY A 118 -13.84 -9.24 11.44
C GLY A 118 -12.72 -8.67 10.57
N HIS A 119 -12.52 -7.36 10.68
CA HIS A 119 -11.56 -6.64 9.86
C HIS A 119 -10.12 -7.07 10.16
N ILE A 120 -9.30 -7.05 9.12
CA ILE A 120 -7.89 -7.44 9.20
C ILE A 120 -6.99 -6.33 8.70
N TYR A 121 -5.74 -6.36 9.16
CA TYR A 121 -4.65 -5.55 8.66
C TYR A 121 -3.52 -6.43 8.16
N ILE A 122 -3.07 -6.22 6.92
CA ILE A 122 -1.86 -6.83 6.37
C ILE A 122 -0.78 -5.77 6.19
N LYS A 123 0.39 -6.02 6.77
CA LYS A 123 1.60 -5.23 6.54
C LYS A 123 2.55 -5.98 5.62
N TYR A 124 2.82 -5.44 4.43
CA TYR A 124 3.74 -6.00 3.45
C TYR A 124 4.98 -5.11 3.28
N ASN A 125 6.13 -5.72 3.01
CA ASN A 125 7.38 -5.00 2.73
C ASN A 125 8.19 -5.65 1.59
N SER A 126 8.51 -4.88 0.55
CA SER A 126 9.29 -5.38 -0.60
C SER A 126 10.80 -5.37 -0.39
N GLY A 127 11.32 -4.77 0.69
CA GLY A 127 12.75 -4.59 0.93
C GLY A 127 13.30 -5.49 2.02
N THR A 128 14.62 -5.63 2.06
CA THR A 128 15.34 -6.28 3.17
C THR A 128 15.40 -5.35 4.38
N ARG A 129 15.12 -5.86 5.58
CA ARG A 129 15.57 -5.22 6.82
C ARG A 129 16.99 -5.67 7.12
N THR A 130 17.86 -4.76 7.56
CA THR A 130 19.21 -5.16 7.99
C THR A 130 19.12 -5.93 9.31
N PHE A 131 20.13 -6.73 9.63
CA PHE A 131 20.24 -7.39 10.94
C PHE A 131 20.31 -6.39 12.12
N ALA A 132 20.67 -5.13 11.87
CA ALA A 132 20.60 -4.07 12.88
C ALA A 132 19.13 -3.64 13.13
N ASP A 133 18.35 -3.45 12.06
CA ASP A 133 16.92 -3.10 12.14
C ASP A 133 16.08 -4.18 12.82
N ILE A 134 16.42 -5.45 12.55
CA ILE A 134 15.75 -6.62 13.13
C ILE A 134 16.00 -6.68 14.65
N ARG A 135 17.25 -6.44 15.09
CA ARG A 135 17.64 -6.47 16.51
C ARG A 135 17.08 -5.29 17.31
N ALA A 136 17.04 -4.10 16.73
CA ALA A 136 16.51 -2.91 17.39
C ALA A 136 14.99 -2.98 17.63
N ASN A 137 14.26 -3.75 16.82
CA ASN A 137 12.79 -3.80 16.83
C ASN A 137 12.22 -5.18 17.17
N GLY A 138 13.03 -6.09 17.74
CA GLY A 138 12.58 -7.40 18.24
C GLY A 138 11.98 -8.33 17.18
N GLY A 139 12.39 -8.21 15.91
CA GLY A 139 11.71 -8.84 14.78
C GLY A 139 12.22 -10.22 14.35
N ILE A 140 11.36 -10.96 13.64
CA ILE A 140 11.73 -12.03 12.70
C ILE A 140 12.53 -11.41 11.55
N ALA A 141 13.47 -12.14 10.95
CA ALA A 141 14.19 -11.67 9.76
C ALA A 141 13.27 -11.62 8.54
N TRP A 142 12.50 -10.53 8.43
CA TRP A 142 11.61 -10.23 7.30
C TRP A 142 12.39 -10.26 5.99
N LYS A 143 12.07 -11.21 5.11
CA LYS A 143 12.61 -11.27 3.76
C LYS A 143 11.81 -10.33 2.85
N PRO A 144 12.40 -9.85 1.74
CA PRO A 144 11.66 -9.14 0.70
C PRO A 144 10.40 -9.91 0.30
N GLY A 145 9.25 -9.26 0.39
CA GLY A 145 7.97 -9.82 0.04
C GLY A 145 7.22 -10.51 1.18
N ASP A 146 7.83 -10.65 2.37
CA ASP A 146 7.11 -11.15 3.53
C ASP A 146 6.04 -10.15 3.99
N ALA A 147 4.93 -10.69 4.48
CA ALA A 147 3.80 -9.92 5.01
C ALA A 147 3.32 -10.47 6.36
N PHE A 148 2.78 -9.59 7.21
CA PHE A 148 2.15 -9.96 8.48
C PHE A 148 0.66 -9.67 8.42
N LEU A 149 -0.18 -10.59 8.87
CA LEU A 149 -1.61 -10.38 9.03
C LEU A 149 -1.97 -10.36 10.53
N SER A 150 -2.81 -9.40 10.92
CA SER A 150 -3.40 -9.32 12.26
C SER A 150 -4.86 -8.86 12.19
N GLY A 151 -5.61 -9.04 13.29
CA GLY A 151 -6.89 -8.37 13.47
C GLY A 151 -6.74 -6.84 13.46
N TYR A 152 -7.81 -6.15 13.05
CA TYR A 152 -7.85 -4.71 12.92
C TYR A 152 -9.16 -4.17 13.51
N ASP A 153 -9.07 -3.28 14.50
CA ASP A 153 -10.24 -2.71 15.18
C ASP A 153 -10.70 -1.37 14.59
N GLY A 154 -10.01 -0.88 13.56
CA GLY A 154 -10.41 0.33 12.85
C GLY A 154 -11.36 0.02 11.70
N ASP A 155 -11.77 1.07 10.99
CA ASP A 155 -12.78 1.00 9.95
C ASP A 155 -12.34 1.66 8.65
N PHE A 156 -11.04 1.91 8.47
CA PHE A 156 -10.50 2.18 7.14
C PHE A 156 -10.45 0.89 6.33
N GLU A 157 -10.68 1.01 5.02
CA GLU A 157 -10.54 -0.08 4.06
C GLU A 157 -9.69 0.38 2.88
N GLY A 158 -8.92 -0.55 2.30
CA GLY A 158 -8.04 -0.28 1.17
C GLY A 158 -6.57 -0.40 1.51
N VAL A 159 -5.73 0.22 0.69
CA VAL A 159 -4.27 0.03 0.70
C VAL A 159 -3.56 1.35 0.90
N GLY A 160 -2.92 1.51 2.05
CA GLY A 160 -1.89 2.51 2.25
C GLY A 160 -0.64 2.11 1.45
N PHE A 161 -0.32 2.90 0.43
CA PHE A 161 0.85 2.68 -0.43
C PHE A 161 1.98 3.59 0.00
N SER A 162 3.15 3.02 0.35
CA SER A 162 4.33 3.82 0.67
C SER A 162 5.57 3.40 -0.14
N PRO A 163 5.89 4.12 -1.23
CA PRO A 163 7.15 3.96 -1.93
C PRO A 163 8.27 4.71 -1.20
N TRP A 164 9.41 4.06 -1.06
CA TRP A 164 10.68 4.63 -0.60
C TRP A 164 11.45 5.06 -1.84
N LEU A 165 11.51 6.37 -2.07
CA LEU A 165 12.18 6.92 -3.24
C LEU A 165 13.63 7.24 -2.90
N PRO A 166 14.57 7.02 -3.83
CA PRO A 166 15.92 7.57 -3.70
C PRO A 166 15.83 9.09 -3.88
N THR A 167 15.78 9.82 -2.77
CA THR A 167 15.96 11.28 -2.72
C THR A 167 17.27 11.60 -1.99
N ASP A 168 17.82 12.79 -2.18
CA ASP A 168 18.98 13.29 -1.41
C ASP A 168 18.68 13.41 0.11
N ASP A 169 17.42 13.24 0.49
CA ASP A 169 16.92 13.03 1.84
C ASP A 169 16.52 11.55 1.96
N GLU A 170 17.47 10.70 2.36
CA GLU A 170 17.54 9.27 2.00
C GLU A 170 16.36 8.36 2.44
N ASP A 171 15.37 8.84 3.19
CA ASP A 171 14.35 7.96 3.78
C ASP A 171 12.96 8.60 3.94
N ALA A 172 12.58 9.55 3.07
CA ALA A 172 11.26 10.17 3.13
C ALA A 172 10.15 9.15 2.79
N LEU A 173 9.64 8.45 3.81
CA LEU A 173 8.47 7.59 3.71
C LEU A 173 7.27 8.43 3.29
N ARG A 174 6.84 8.26 2.04
CA ARG A 174 5.62 8.88 1.55
C ARG A 174 4.46 7.93 1.69
N LEU A 175 3.62 8.11 2.71
CA LEU A 175 2.38 7.35 2.83
C LEU A 175 1.28 8.03 2.03
N CYS A 176 0.83 7.40 0.95
CA CYS A 176 -0.47 7.71 0.35
C CYS A 176 -1.56 7.08 1.23
N ALA A 177 -2.66 7.81 1.46
CA ALA A 177 -3.86 7.32 2.14
C ALA A 177 -4.41 6.02 1.51
N TYR A 178 -5.49 5.48 2.08
CA TYR A 178 -6.05 4.19 1.68
C TYR A 178 -6.63 4.25 0.27
N LEU A 179 -5.93 3.68 -0.70
CA LEU A 179 -6.37 3.49 -2.09
C LEU A 179 -7.34 2.30 -2.15
N PRO A 180 -8.33 2.28 -3.07
CA PRO A 180 -9.27 1.16 -3.18
C PRO A 180 -8.58 -0.21 -3.21
N LEU A 181 -9.05 -1.14 -2.36
CA LEU A 181 -8.50 -2.50 -2.24
C LEU A 181 -8.45 -3.19 -3.61
N GLY A 182 -9.57 -3.13 -4.33
CA GLY A 182 -9.72 -3.75 -5.65
C GLY A 182 -9.17 -2.94 -6.83
N MET A 183 -8.31 -1.94 -6.57
CA MET A 183 -7.76 -1.09 -7.64
C MET A 183 -7.05 -1.89 -8.73
N PHE A 184 -6.53 -3.08 -8.44
CA PHE A 184 -5.82 -3.94 -9.37
C PHE A 184 -6.53 -5.28 -9.68
N ASN A 185 -7.81 -5.42 -9.33
CA ASN A 185 -8.58 -6.63 -9.66
C ASN A 185 -8.48 -6.90 -11.18
N GLY A 186 -8.12 -8.14 -11.52
CA GLY A 186 -8.01 -8.65 -12.88
C GLY A 186 -9.35 -9.15 -13.41
#